data_AF-A0A7V1GH44-F1
#
_entry.id   AF-A0A7V1GH44-F1
#
_cell.length_a   1.000
_cell.length_b   1.000
_cell.length_c   1.000
_cell.angle_alpha   90.00
_cell.angle_beta   90.00
_cell.angle_gamma   90.00
#
_symmetry.space_group_name_H-M   'P 1'
#
loop_
_entity.id
_entity.type
_entity.pdbx_description
1 polymer ?
#
loop_
_entity_poly.entity_id
_entity_poly.type
_entity_poly.pdbx_seq_one_letter_code
_entity_poly.pdbx_strand_id
1 'polypeptide(L)'
;KLAGATLAQIVEKTKRGDLELVAIVKIEPKSPAATAGLKRGDIIIQANRQTIQSFSALARAVSDGGQLLLNVQRGEAAFFLIIK
;
A
#
# COMPACT_ATOMS: atom_id res chain seq x y z
N LYS A 1 -7.92 -7.47 4.97
CA LYS A 1 -8.02 -6.01 5.22
C LYS A 1 -7.96 -5.20 3.93
N LEU A 2 -7.00 -5.43 3.03
CA LEU A 2 -6.95 -4.78 1.70
C LEU A 2 -7.92 -5.38 0.66
N ALA A 3 -9.09 -5.85 1.10
CA ALA A 3 -10.03 -6.51 0.19
C ALA A 3 -10.47 -5.55 -0.93
N GLY A 4 -10.53 -6.07 -2.15
CA GLY A 4 -10.86 -5.30 -3.36
C GLY A 4 -9.73 -4.43 -3.92
N ALA A 5 -8.51 -4.49 -3.36
CA ALA A 5 -7.34 -3.87 -3.99
C ALA A 5 -6.50 -4.91 -4.74
N THR A 6 -6.18 -4.61 -6.00
CA THR A 6 -5.16 -5.36 -6.75
C THR A 6 -3.83 -4.62 -6.63
N LEU A 7 -2.81 -5.35 -6.22
CA LEU A 7 -1.47 -4.83 -5.99
C LEU A 7 -0.52 -5.33 -7.09
N ALA A 8 0.47 -4.50 -7.42
CA ALA A 8 1.61 -4.90 -8.25
C ALA A 8 2.91 -4.54 -7.54
N GLN A 9 3.93 -5.36 -7.74
CA GLN A 9 5.29 -5.04 -7.30
C GLN A 9 6.01 -4.33 -8.43
N ILE A 10 6.58 -3.17 -8.11
CA ILE A 10 7.35 -2.35 -9.02
C ILE A 10 8.79 -2.37 -8.52
N VAL A 11 9.73 -2.63 -9.41
CA VAL A 11 11.16 -2.52 -9.12
C VAL A 11 11.67 -1.25 -9.77
N GLU A 12 12.06 -0.29 -8.96
CA GLU A 12 12.64 0.97 -9.43
C GLU A 12 14.16 0.92 -9.25
N LYS A 13 14.90 1.12 -10.34
CA LYS A 13 16.37 1.16 -10.28
C LYS A 13 16.82 2.51 -9.75
N THR A 14 17.40 2.51 -8.56
CA THR A 14 17.95 3.73 -7.96
C THR A 14 19.48 3.69 -7.96
N LYS A 15 20.12 4.84 -7.73
CA LYS A 15 21.58 4.92 -7.54
C LYS A 15 22.09 4.08 -6.35
N ARG A 16 21.19 3.68 -5.44
CA ARG A 16 21.51 2.88 -4.24
C ARG A 16 21.17 1.39 -4.41
N GLY A 17 20.71 0.98 -5.58
CA GLY A 17 20.25 -0.37 -5.87
C GLY A 17 18.77 -0.43 -6.29
N ASP A 18 18.27 -1.65 -6.43
CA ASP A 18 16.88 -1.91 -6.81
C ASP A 18 15.97 -1.66 -5.60
N LEU A 19 15.01 -0.75 -5.77
CA LEU A 19 13.98 -0.45 -4.78
C LEU A 19 12.70 -1.15 -5.18
N GLU A 20 12.29 -2.12 -4.36
CA GLU A 20 11.01 -2.79 -4.52
C GLU A 20 9.90 -1.97 -3.84
N LEU A 21 8.82 -1.70 -4.58
CA LEU A 21 7.67 -0.91 -4.17
C LEU A 21 6.39 -1.70 -4.42
N VAL A 22 5.36 -1.41 -3.62
CA VAL A 22 4.03 -2.01 -3.79
C VAL A 22 3.04 -0.94 -4.23
N ALA A 23 2.49 -1.09 -5.43
CA ALA A 23 1.55 -0.13 -6.01
C ALA A 23 0.13 -0.71 -6.13
N ILE A 24 -0.86 0.16 -5.97
CA ILE A 24 -2.26 -0.14 -6.23
C ILE A 24 -2.53 0.02 -7.73
N VAL A 25 -2.83 -1.08 -8.42
CA VAL A 25 -3.13 -1.05 -9.86
C VAL A 25 -4.63 -1.05 -10.16
N LYS A 26 -5.45 -1.53 -9.22
CA LYS A 26 -6.91 -1.54 -9.33
C LYS A 26 -7.55 -1.49 -7.94
N ILE A 27 -8.70 -0.83 -7.87
CA ILE A 27 -9.58 -0.83 -6.69
C ILE A 27 -10.98 -1.20 -7.15
N GLU A 28 -11.60 -2.15 -6.47
CA GLU A 28 -12.97 -2.55 -6.68
C GLU A 28 -13.92 -1.55 -6.00
N PRO A 29 -14.98 -1.09 -6.68
CA PRO A 29 -15.99 -0.23 -6.07
C PRO A 29 -16.63 -0.87 -4.84
N LYS A 30 -16.99 -0.06 -3.84
CA LYS A 30 -17.64 -0.49 -2.58
C LYS A 30 -16.82 -1.47 -1.73
N SER A 31 -15.55 -1.69 -2.05
CA SER A 31 -14.63 -2.51 -1.25
C SER A 31 -14.13 -1.76 -0.02
N PRO A 32 -13.63 -2.47 1.02
CA PRO A 32 -12.98 -1.81 2.17
C PRO A 32 -11.84 -0.87 1.76
N ALA A 33 -11.05 -1.26 0.74
CA ALA A 33 -10.00 -0.41 0.18
C ALA A 33 -10.56 0.89 -0.43
N ALA A 34 -11.65 0.79 -1.19
CA ALA A 34 -12.33 1.97 -1.77
C ALA A 34 -12.90 2.88 -0.68
N THR A 35 -13.58 2.31 0.33
CA THR A 35 -14.16 3.06 1.45
C THR A 35 -13.11 3.80 2.26
N ALA A 36 -11.92 3.21 2.41
CA ALA A 36 -10.79 3.86 3.07
C ALA A 36 -10.12 4.95 2.21
N GLY A 37 -10.54 5.14 0.95
CA GLY A 37 -10.00 6.17 0.07
C GLY A 37 -8.73 5.79 -0.69
N LEU A 38 -8.39 4.49 -0.75
CA LEU A 38 -7.34 4.01 -1.65
C LEU A 38 -7.75 4.24 -3.11
N LYS A 39 -6.77 4.60 -3.93
CA LYS A 39 -6.95 4.86 -5.36
C LYS A 39 -5.90 4.12 -6.16
N ARG A 40 -6.24 3.87 -7.43
CA ARG A 40 -5.26 3.41 -8.42
C ARG A 40 -4.13 4.45 -8.51
N GLY A 41 -2.89 3.97 -8.54
CA GLY A 41 -1.69 4.79 -8.57
C GLY A 41 -1.11 5.11 -7.19
N ASP A 42 -1.80 4.73 -6.11
CA ASP A 42 -1.22 4.81 -4.77
C ASP A 42 -0.05 3.83 -4.64
N ILE A 43 1.08 4.30 -4.11
CA ILE A 43 2.24 3.48 -3.77
C ILE A 43 2.27 3.36 -2.25
N ILE A 44 2.25 2.13 -1.74
CA ILE A 44 2.31 1.88 -0.30
C ILE A 44 3.76 2.01 0.16
N ILE A 45 4.03 3.02 0.98
CA ILE A 45 5.36 3.29 1.54
C ILE A 45 5.50 2.63 2.92
N GLN A 46 4.43 2.71 3.73
CA GLN A 46 4.42 2.09 5.06
C GLN A 46 3.05 1.50 5.39
N ALA A 47 3.06 0.46 6.23
CA ALA A 47 1.87 -0.12 6.84
C ALA A 47 2.15 -0.37 8.32
N ASN A 48 1.27 0.10 9.21
CA ASN A 48 1.43 0.01 10.67
C ASN A 48 2.82 0.47 11.16
N ARG A 49 3.31 1.59 10.61
CA ARG A 49 4.63 2.18 10.89
C ARG A 49 5.83 1.31 10.47
N GLN A 50 5.59 0.24 9.72
CA GLN A 50 6.63 -0.59 9.11
C GLN A 50 6.83 -0.17 7.65
N THR A 51 8.07 0.03 7.23
CA THR A 51 8.40 0.33 5.83
C THR A 51 8.10 -0.87 4.95
N ILE A 52 7.36 -0.65 3.87
CA ILE A 52 6.95 -1.68 2.94
C ILE A 52 7.79 -1.57 1.68
N GLN A 53 8.69 -2.54 1.52
CA GLN A 53 9.53 -2.68 0.32
C GLN A 53 9.28 -3.99 -0.40
N SER A 54 8.27 -4.78 -0.01
CA SER A 54 7.94 -6.02 -0.71
C SER A 54 6.54 -6.49 -0.33
N PHE A 55 5.99 -7.42 -1.11
CA PHE A 55 4.75 -8.08 -0.75
C PHE A 55 4.82 -8.85 0.56
N SER A 56 5.98 -9.46 0.88
CA SER A 56 6.13 -10.20 2.13
C SER A 56 6.09 -9.28 3.34
N ALA A 57 6.71 -8.09 3.26
CA ALA A 57 6.61 -7.06 4.28
C ALA A 57 5.17 -6.58 4.46
N LEU A 58 4.46 -6.32 3.36
CA LEU A 58 3.07 -5.88 3.42
C LEU A 58 2.16 -6.95 4.04
N ALA A 59 2.31 -8.21 3.63
CA ALA A 59 1.52 -9.31 4.15
C ALA A 59 1.68 -9.45 5.68
N ARG A 60 2.90 -9.30 6.19
CA ARG A 60 3.17 -9.29 7.64
C ARG A 60 2.46 -8.12 8.34
N ALA A 61 2.61 -6.91 7.82
CA ALA A 61 1.99 -5.72 8.41
C ALA A 61 0.44 -5.78 8.40
N VAL A 62 -0.15 -6.41 7.38
CA VAL A 62 -1.62 -6.61 7.28
C VAL A 62 -2.14 -7.64 8.28
N SER A 63 -1.32 -8.64 8.62
CA SER A 63 -1.69 -9.76 9.49
C SER A 63 -1.82 -9.35 10.96
N ASP A 64 -1.24 -8.21 11.34
CA ASP A 64 -1.30 -7.68 12.71
C ASP A 64 -2.75 -7.30 13.06
N GLY A 65 -3.38 -7.96 14.04
CA GLY A 65 -4.81 -7.81 14.34
C GLY A 65 -5.21 -6.37 14.66
N GLY A 66 -6.35 -5.89 14.14
CA GLY A 66 -6.85 -4.52 14.38
C GLY A 66 -6.91 -3.62 13.14
N GLN A 67 -6.77 -2.32 13.31
CA GLN A 67 -6.77 -1.35 12.21
C GLN A 67 -5.45 -1.38 11.43
N LEU A 68 -5.52 -1.15 10.12
CA LEU A 68 -4.36 -1.03 9.25
C LEU A 68 -4.16 0.44 8.88
N LEU A 69 -3.10 1.07 9.42
CA LEU A 69 -2.67 2.40 9.04
C LEU A 69 -1.72 2.30 7.84
N LEU A 70 -2.09 2.87 6.71
CA LEU A 70 -1.26 2.97 5.53
C LEU A 70 -0.72 4.38 5.38
N ASN A 71 0.56 4.48 5.04
CA ASN A 71 1.16 5.67 4.44
C ASN A 71 1.34 5.39 2.96
N VAL A 72 0.62 6.12 2.12
CA VAL A 72 0.67 5.97 0.66
C VAL A 72 1.16 7.25 -0.01
N GLN A 73 1.93 7.09 -1.06
CA GLN A 73 2.29 8.17 -1.96
C GLN A 73 1.36 8.15 -3.17
N ARG A 74 0.76 9.30 -3.48
CA ARG A 74 -0.14 9.51 -4.63
C ARG A 74 0.38 10.70 -5.41
N GLY A 75 1.06 10.42 -6.52
CA GLY A 75 1.84 11.44 -7.22
C GLY A 75 2.95 11.97 -6.31
N GLU A 76 2.95 13.28 -6.07
CA GLU A 76 3.93 13.95 -5.20
C GLU A 76 3.46 14.10 -3.74
N ALA A 77 2.19 13.77 -3.46
CA ALA A 77 1.61 13.93 -2.13
C ALA A 77 1.59 12.61 -1.35
N ALA A 78 1.80 12.71 -0.03
CA ALA A 78 1.66 11.60 0.91
C ALA A 78 0.29 11.65 1.60
N PHE A 79 -0.34 10.49 1.77
CA PHE A 79 -1.63 10.33 2.42
C PHE A 79 -1.56 9.24 3.48
N PHE A 80 -2.26 9.47 4.61
CA PHE A 80 -2.47 8.46 5.62
C PHE A 80 -3.91 7.94 5.54
N LEU A 81 -4.06 6.63 5.38
CA LEU A 81 -5.36 5.97 5.26
C LEU A 81 -5.48 4.90 6.35
N ILE A 82 -6.67 4.77 6.92
CA ILE A 82 -6.97 3.75 7.92
C ILE A 82 -8.00 2.78 7.35
N ILE A 83 -7.67 1.49 7.38
CA ILE A 83 -8.55 0.42 6.93
C ILE A 83 -8.95 -0.40 8.16
N LYS A 84 -10.26 -0.58 8.33
CA LYS A 84 -10.84 -1.42 9.38
C LYS A 84 -11.00 -2.86 8.91
#